data_AF-A0A424XV90-F1
#
_entry.id   AF-A0A424XV90-F1
#
_cell.length_a   1.000
_cell.length_b   1.000
_cell.length_c   1.000
_cell.angle_alpha   90.00
_cell.angle_beta   90.00
_cell.angle_gamma   90.00
#
_symmetry.space_group_name_H-M   'P 1'
#
loop_
_entity.id
_entity.type
_entity.pdbx_description
1 polymer ?
#
loop_
_entity_poly.entity_id
_entity_poly.type
_entity_poly.pdbx_seq_one_letter_code
_entity_poly.pdbx_strand_id
1 'polypeptide(L)'
;DEAKKELESRGQKFISRDQKKEIKENVKLKLFARTLPIPAVFDVVWDTSANLVYLGSNSPKVKELFEDHFTNTFELHLEPQTPYFRAVKGMDEHQKKQLDEVEACILI
;
A
#
# COMPACT_ATOMS: atom_id res chain seq x y z
N ASP A 1 -23.97 -29.94 -11.05
CA ASP A 1 -25.25 -30.53 -11.53
C ASP A 1 -26.45 -30.30 -10.61
N GLU A 2 -26.31 -30.28 -9.28
CA GLU A 2 -27.43 -29.94 -8.36
C GLU A 2 -27.91 -28.49 -8.48
N ALA A 3 -27.01 -27.52 -8.58
CA ALA A 3 -27.37 -26.09 -8.69
C ALA A 3 -28.22 -25.76 -9.94
N LYS A 4 -28.09 -26.57 -11.01
CA LYS A 4 -28.87 -26.42 -12.24
C LYS A 4 -30.29 -26.97 -12.08
N LYS A 5 -30.44 -28.07 -11.34
CA LYS A 5 -31.74 -28.68 -11.00
C LYS A 5 -32.55 -27.82 -10.02
N GLU A 6 -31.92 -27.12 -9.08
CA GLU A 6 -32.62 -26.18 -8.19
C GLU A 6 -33.11 -24.90 -8.90
N LEU A 7 -32.43 -24.46 -9.96
CA LEU A 7 -32.86 -23.32 -10.77
C LEU A 7 -34.08 -23.67 -11.64
N GLU A 8 -34.16 -24.90 -12.13
CA GLU A 8 -35.29 -25.40 -12.91
C GLU A 8 -36.55 -25.61 -12.06
N SER A 9 -36.41 -25.99 -10.79
CA SER A 9 -37.57 -26.17 -9.88
C SER A 9 -38.20 -24.86 -9.40
N ARG A 10 -37.47 -23.73 -9.49
CA ARG A 10 -37.96 -22.39 -9.08
C ARG A 10 -38.54 -21.55 -10.22
N GLY A 11 -38.66 -22.10 -11.43
CA GLY A 11 -39.37 -21.47 -12.57
C GLY A 11 -38.76 -20.18 -13.12
N GLN A 12 -37.59 -19.75 -12.64
CA GLN A 12 -36.90 -18.55 -13.11
C GLN A 12 -35.70 -18.92 -13.99
N LYS A 13 -35.87 -18.78 -15.32
CA LYS A 13 -34.79 -18.90 -16.32
C LYS A 13 -33.67 -17.86 -16.18
N PHE A 14 -33.83 -16.87 -15.29
CA PHE A 14 -32.92 -15.75 -15.14
C PHE A 14 -32.51 -15.56 -13.69
N ILE A 15 -31.20 -15.68 -13.45
CA ILE A 15 -30.54 -15.33 -12.20
C ILE A 15 -30.50 -13.80 -12.09
N SER A 16 -30.99 -13.24 -10.99
CA SER A 16 -30.95 -11.79 -10.75
C SER A 16 -29.50 -11.27 -10.64
N ARG A 17 -29.28 -9.96 -10.82
CA ARG A 17 -27.93 -9.36 -10.69
C ARG A 17 -27.32 -9.64 -9.32
N ASP A 18 -28.13 -9.62 -8.27
CA ASP A 18 -27.69 -9.86 -6.89
C ASP A 18 -27.33 -11.32 -6.67
N GLN A 19 -28.14 -12.27 -7.16
CA GLN A 19 -27.82 -13.70 -7.10
C GLN A 19 -26.54 -14.04 -7.89
N LYS A 20 -26.29 -13.39 -9.03
CA LYS A 20 -25.02 -13.56 -9.77
C LYS A 20 -23.83 -13.04 -8.97
N LYS A 21 -23.99 -11.94 -8.25
CA LYS A 21 -22.93 -11.36 -7.38
C LYS A 21 -22.64 -12.30 -6.21
N GLU A 22 -23.68 -12.82 -5.56
CA GLU A 22 -23.57 -13.77 -4.45
C GLU A 22 -22.87 -15.07 -4.89
N ILE A 23 -23.27 -15.64 -6.04
CA ILE A 23 -22.59 -16.83 -6.60
C ILE A 23 -21.12 -16.53 -6.90
N LYS A 24 -20.81 -15.36 -7.47
CA LYS A 24 -19.43 -14.96 -7.75
C LYS A 24 -18.60 -14.83 -6.47
N GLU A 25 -19.14 -14.23 -5.42
CA GLU A 25 -18.47 -14.08 -4.12
C GLU A 25 -18.25 -15.45 -3.45
N ASN A 26 -19.27 -16.31 -3.44
CA ASN A 26 -19.17 -17.67 -2.90
C ASN A 26 -18.13 -18.52 -3.65
N VAL A 27 -18.06 -18.41 -4.97
CA VAL A 27 -17.02 -19.10 -5.77
C VAL A 27 -15.65 -18.50 -5.49
N LYS A 28 -15.54 -17.16 -5.37
CA LYS A 28 -14.27 -16.48 -5.05
C LYS A 28 -13.72 -16.94 -3.69
N LEU A 29 -14.56 -17.06 -2.67
CA LEU A 29 -14.18 -17.56 -1.34
C LEU A 29 -13.70 -19.01 -1.40
N LYS A 30 -14.42 -19.89 -2.11
CA LYS A 30 -14.02 -21.29 -2.32
C LYS A 30 -12.69 -21.42 -3.06
N LEU A 31 -12.42 -20.53 -4.02
CA LEU A 31 -11.14 -20.47 -4.72
C LEU A 31 -10.02 -19.95 -3.80
N PHE A 32 -10.25 -18.86 -3.07
CA PHE A 32 -9.26 -18.33 -2.12
C PHE A 32 -8.85 -19.33 -1.05
N ALA A 33 -9.78 -20.15 -0.55
CA ALA A 33 -9.47 -21.20 0.41
C ALA A 33 -8.49 -22.27 -0.13
N ARG A 34 -8.32 -22.36 -1.45
CA ARG A 34 -7.42 -23.31 -2.13
C ARG A 34 -6.20 -22.63 -2.76
N THR A 35 -6.19 -21.30 -2.84
CA THR A 35 -5.10 -20.54 -3.42
C THR A 35 -4.02 -20.31 -2.37
N LEU A 36 -2.79 -20.72 -2.67
CA LEU A 36 -1.64 -20.40 -1.84
C LEU A 36 -1.35 -18.89 -1.92
N PRO A 37 -1.07 -18.21 -0.80
CA PRO A 37 -0.65 -16.82 -0.82
C PRO A 37 0.68 -16.70 -1.58
N ILE A 38 0.82 -15.65 -2.38
CA ILE A 38 2.09 -15.32 -3.02
C ILE A 38 2.84 -14.41 -2.04
N PRO A 39 3.95 -14.88 -1.42
CA PRO A 39 4.73 -14.04 -0.54
C PRO A 39 5.42 -12.94 -1.34
N ALA A 40 5.36 -11.72 -0.82
CA ALA A 40 6.19 -10.62 -1.29
C ALA A 40 7.14 -10.24 -0.14
N VAL A 41 8.42 -10.15 -0.44
CA VAL A 41 9.46 -9.77 0.52
C VAL A 41 10.03 -8.44 0.08
N PHE A 42 10.18 -7.53 1.03
CA PHE A 42 10.76 -6.21 0.80
C PHE A 42 11.86 -5.97 1.82
N ASP A 43 13.03 -5.55 1.35
CA ASP A 43 14.16 -5.27 2.20
C ASP A 43 14.07 -3.85 2.76
N VAL A 44 14.37 -3.72 4.04
CA VAL A 44 14.36 -2.44 4.76
C VAL A 44 15.63 -2.33 5.60
N VAL A 45 16.27 -1.17 5.55
CA VAL A 45 17.41 -0.83 6.41
C VAL A 45 17.06 0.39 7.22
N TRP A 46 17.11 0.27 8.55
CA TRP A 46 16.90 1.39 9.46
C TRP A 46 18.23 1.80 10.10
N ASP A 47 18.67 3.02 9.80
CA ASP A 47 19.76 3.69 10.48
C ASP A 47 19.20 4.59 11.59
N THR A 48 19.28 4.11 12.83
CA THR A 48 18.84 4.83 14.03
C THR A 48 19.77 5.98 14.41
N SER A 49 21.03 5.97 13.96
CA SER A 49 21.98 7.05 14.24
C SER A 49 21.71 8.28 13.38
N ALA A 50 21.35 8.06 12.11
CA ALA A 50 21.03 9.12 11.15
C ALA A 50 19.53 9.48 11.11
N ASN A 51 18.68 8.73 11.84
CA ASN A 51 17.22 8.77 11.76
C ASN A 51 16.73 8.64 10.30
N LEU A 52 17.21 7.60 9.60
CA LEU A 52 16.86 7.33 8.21
C LEU A 52 16.42 5.89 8.03
N VAL A 53 15.33 5.70 7.30
CA VAL A 53 14.82 4.39 6.89
C VAL A 53 14.89 4.29 5.37
N TYR A 54 15.52 3.23 4.90
CA TYR A 54 15.65 2.91 3.49
C TYR A 54 14.74 1.73 3.15
N LEU A 55 13.83 1.94 2.21
CA LEU A 55 12.92 0.91 1.70
C LEU A 55 13.39 0.47 0.30
N GLY A 56 13.63 -0.83 0.12
CA GLY A 56 14.05 -1.44 -1.15
C GLY A 56 12.93 -1.61 -2.18
N SER A 57 11.96 -0.70 -2.25
CA SER A 57 10.81 -0.79 -3.16
C SER A 57 10.45 0.58 -3.73
N ASN A 58 10.06 0.61 -5.00
CA ASN A 58 9.56 1.82 -5.69
C ASN A 58 8.04 1.81 -5.87
N SER A 59 7.33 0.86 -5.27
CA SER A 59 5.87 0.79 -5.36
C SER A 59 5.22 1.72 -4.33
N PRO A 60 4.35 2.67 -4.73
CA PRO A 60 3.65 3.54 -3.78
C PRO A 60 2.82 2.77 -2.76
N LYS A 61 2.20 1.66 -3.17
CA LYS A 61 1.40 0.81 -2.28
C LYS A 61 2.25 0.10 -1.23
N VAL A 62 3.46 -0.31 -1.59
CA VAL A 62 4.39 -0.96 -0.65
C VAL A 62 4.91 0.07 0.35
N LYS A 63 5.15 1.31 -0.11
CA LYS A 63 5.54 2.41 0.76
C LYS A 63 4.46 2.72 1.80
N GLU A 64 3.21 2.91 1.38
CA GLU A 64 2.07 3.16 2.29
C GLU A 64 1.90 2.01 3.30
N LEU A 65 1.90 0.76 2.82
CA LEU A 65 1.82 -0.43 3.69
C LEU A 65 2.96 -0.46 4.73
N PHE A 66 4.17 -0.10 4.33
CA PHE A 66 5.32 -0.07 5.22
C PHE A 66 5.23 1.07 6.23
N GLU A 67 4.81 2.27 5.83
CA GLU A 67 4.62 3.43 6.71
C GLU A 67 3.58 3.14 7.80
N ASP A 68 2.44 2.53 7.43
CA ASP A 68 1.43 2.08 8.37
C ASP A 68 2.00 1.02 9.33
N HIS A 69 2.71 0.03 8.81
CA HIS A 69 3.28 -1.04 9.63
C HIS A 69 4.33 -0.51 10.62
N PHE A 70 5.18 0.42 10.18
CA PHE A 70 6.19 1.06 11.00
C PHE A 70 5.55 1.90 12.10
N THR A 71 4.55 2.72 11.77
CA THR A 71 3.82 3.56 12.73
C THR A 71 3.11 2.70 13.78
N ASN A 72 2.44 1.63 13.38
CA ASN A 72 1.76 0.73 14.31
C ASN A 72 2.73 -0.05 15.22
N THR A 73 3.97 -0.27 14.79
CA THR A 73 4.96 -1.05 15.55
C THR A 73 5.78 -0.19 16.50
N PHE A 74 6.19 1.00 16.05
CA PHE A 74 7.12 1.87 16.78
C PHE A 74 6.47 3.16 17.29
N GLU A 75 5.22 3.44 16.92
CA GLU A 75 4.51 4.70 17.22
C GLU A 75 5.25 5.95 16.67
N LEU A 76 6.08 5.75 15.65
CA LEU A 76 6.87 6.77 14.98
C LEU A 76 6.34 7.01 13.56
N HIS A 77 6.22 8.28 13.18
CA HIS A 77 5.78 8.66 11.85
C HIS A 77 6.98 8.84 10.94
N LEU A 78 6.95 8.20 9.77
CA LEU A 78 7.97 8.36 8.74
C LEU A 78 7.62 9.54 7.85
N GLU A 79 8.60 10.41 7.60
CA GLU A 79 8.48 11.49 6.64
C GLU A 79 9.32 11.22 5.39
N PRO A 80 8.79 11.48 4.18
CA PRO A 80 9.55 11.32 2.96
C PRO A 80 10.75 12.27 2.95
N GLN A 81 11.93 11.72 2.66
CA GLN A 81 13.12 12.52 2.46
C GLN A 81 13.04 13.28 1.14
N THR A 82 12.69 14.57 1.24
CA THR A 82 12.73 15.50 0.11
C THR A 82 14.15 16.03 -0.11
N PRO A 83 14.47 16.55 -1.30
CA PRO A 83 15.76 17.22 -1.54
C PRO A 83 16.04 18.34 -0.53
N TYR A 84 15.00 19.06 -0.11
CA TYR A 84 15.08 20.08 0.94
C TYR A 84 15.55 19.49 2.27
N PHE A 85 14.88 18.44 2.78
CA PHE A 85 15.27 17.80 4.05
C PHE A 85 16.69 17.22 4.00
N ARG A 86 17.12 16.73 2.83
CA ARG A 86 18.49 16.25 2.64
C ARG A 86 19.51 17.39 2.69
N ALA A 87 19.20 18.52 2.05
CA ALA A 87 20.08 19.70 2.00
C ALA A 87 20.28 20.34 3.38
N VAL A 88 19.21 20.48 4.16
CA VAL A 88 19.24 21.10 5.50
C VAL A 88 20.19 20.37 6.47
N LYS A 89 20.38 19.06 6.32
CA LYS A 89 21.27 18.27 7.21
C LYS A 89 22.75 18.65 7.10
N GLY A 90 23.19 19.26 6.00
CA GLY A 90 24.60 19.59 5.74
C GLY A 90 24.90 21.09 5.63
N MET A 91 23.94 21.95 5.92
CA MET A 91 24.03 23.40 5.69
C MET A 91 24.13 24.19 6.99
N ASP A 92 24.90 25.28 6.96
CA ASP A 92 25.00 26.25 8.05
C ASP A 92 23.73 27.11 8.15
N GLU A 93 23.54 27.80 9.28
CA GLU A 93 22.33 28.59 9.55
C GLU A 93 22.07 29.69 8.51
N HIS A 94 23.12 30.26 7.92
CA HIS A 94 23.03 31.22 6.82
C HIS A 94 22.53 30.57 5.51
N GLN A 95 23.00 29.36 5.21
CA GLN A 95 22.60 28.60 4.02
C GLN A 95 21.15 28.10 4.14
N LYS A 96 20.70 27.78 5.37
CA LYS A 96 19.29 27.42 5.63
C LYS A 96 18.35 28.57 5.31
N LYS A 97 18.68 29.81 5.73
CA LYS A 97 17.87 31.00 5.39
C LYS A 97 17.79 31.23 3.89
N GLN A 98 18.90 31.06 3.17
CA GLN A 98 18.91 31.14 1.71
C GLN A 98 18.06 30.04 1.06
N LEU A 99 18.05 28.84 1.63
CA LEU A 99 17.24 27.72 1.12
C LEU A 99 15.74 27.96 1.35
N ASP A 100 15.36 28.59 2.47
CA ASP A 100 13.97 28.97 2.77
C ASP A 100 13.45 30.08 1.86
N GLU A 101 14.34 30.94 1.35
CA GLU A 101 14.03 31.98 0.36
C GLU A 101 13.82 31.41 -1.05
N VAL A 102 14.34 30.22 -1.35
CA VAL A 102 14.13 29.56 -2.63
C VAL A 102 12.77 28.87 -2.62
N GLU A 103 11.84 29.35 -3.44
CA GLU A 103 10.56 28.68 -3.66
C GLU A 103 10.78 27.22 -4.05
N ALA A 104 10.00 26.32 -3.46
CA ALA A 104 10.01 24.91 -3.82
C ALA A 104 9.49 24.74 -5.26
N CYS A 105 10.38 24.86 -6.25
CA CYS A 105 10.08 24.42 -7.59
C CYS A 105 9.94 22.90 -7.56
N ILE A 106 8.71 22.41 -7.55
CA ILE A 106 8.40 21.05 -7.96
C ILE A 106 8.82 20.97 -9.43
N LEU A 107 10.04 20.48 -9.68
CA LEU A 107 10.44 20.06 -11.01
C LEU A 107 9.65 18.79 -11.30
N ILE A 108 8.55 18.96 -12.05
CA ILE A 108 7.73 17.88 -12.61
C ILE A 108 8.53 17.15 -13.68
#